data_AF-A0A1V1PB36-F1
#
_entry.id   AF-A0A1V1PB36-F1
#
_cell.length_a   1.000
_cell.length_b   1.000
_cell.length_c   1.000
_cell.angle_alpha   90.00
_cell.angle_beta   90.00
_cell.angle_gamma   90.00
#
_symmetry.space_group_name_H-M   'P 1'
#
loop_
_entity.id
_entity.type
_entity.pdbx_description
1 polymer ?
#
loop_
_entity_poly.entity_id
_entity_poly.type
_entity_poly.pdbx_seq_one_letter_code
_entity_poly.pdbx_strand_id
1 'polypeptide(L)'
;MKRLPDQTEPVGVFLSGGIDSSIIASIVASYRKDAIYYTLKTPHSSDSSYVKQLERYLGLKRVKYIEYIKDDSFTDLIKSVVYATESYNPSIISNGICSYLLAESANKDGLKVVLSGEGADEIFCGYHMFQEKDEWKHIRQSLISDMCFTELRRIDQTCMAHSIENRCPFLDKSIYTFSSSLTYNDFFHAHEDHMENKYILRNTAEHFLPQEIVRRKKTSFDVGSGIRALVVNHLTKDNKNEKEVLKEIWKQFYKGDSTIQYYHSYPVFDKSIEKRGAAHK
;
A
#
# COMPACT_ATOMS: atom_id res chain seq x y z
N MET A 1 -14.19 -0.56 20.30
CA MET A 1 -14.18 -0.44 18.82
C MET A 1 -13.76 -1.80 18.25
N LYS A 2 -14.59 -2.48 17.44
CA LYS A 2 -14.41 -3.92 17.13
C LYS A 2 -13.08 -4.33 16.48
N ARG A 3 -12.42 -3.42 15.74
CA ARG A 3 -11.20 -3.73 14.98
C ARG A 3 -9.89 -3.30 15.65
N LEU A 4 -9.97 -2.48 16.69
CA LEU A 4 -8.78 -2.05 17.44
C LEU A 4 -8.52 -3.08 18.56
N PRO A 5 -7.27 -3.58 18.73
CA PRO A 5 -6.92 -4.42 19.87
C PRO A 5 -7.27 -3.76 21.21
N ASP A 6 -7.46 -4.57 22.24
CA ASP A 6 -7.66 -4.07 23.60
C ASP A 6 -6.45 -3.23 24.06
N GLN A 7 -6.65 -2.39 25.07
CA GLN A 7 -5.63 -1.50 25.63
C GLN A 7 -4.42 -2.27 26.21
N THR A 8 -4.60 -3.55 26.50
CA THR A 8 -3.56 -4.44 27.04
C THR A 8 -2.61 -4.99 25.96
N GLU A 9 -2.97 -4.91 24.68
CA GLU A 9 -2.20 -5.46 23.56
C GLU A 9 -1.62 -4.34 22.69
N PRO A 10 -0.29 -4.34 22.40
CA PRO A 10 0.30 -3.30 21.56
C PRO A 10 -0.25 -3.34 20.14
N VAL A 11 -0.42 -2.15 19.54
CA VAL A 11 -0.95 -2.00 18.19
C VAL A 11 -0.05 -1.13 17.33
N GLY A 12 0.10 -1.52 16.07
CA GLY A 12 0.86 -0.78 15.07
C GLY A 12 -0.04 -0.14 14.01
N VAL A 13 0.49 0.86 13.32
CA VAL A 13 -0.11 1.42 12.10
C VAL A 13 0.95 1.52 11.01
N PHE A 14 0.66 0.99 9.83
CA PHE A 14 1.48 1.24 8.65
C PHE A 14 1.14 2.63 8.08
N LEU A 15 2.14 3.49 8.03
CA LEU A 15 1.99 4.91 7.74
C LEU A 15 2.83 5.30 6.52
N SER A 16 2.15 5.74 5.44
CA SER A 16 2.77 6.17 4.18
C SER A 16 2.72 7.69 3.97
N GLY A 17 2.00 8.42 4.82
CA GLY A 17 1.71 9.84 4.62
C GLY A 17 0.77 10.11 3.44
N GLY A 18 0.17 9.07 2.86
CA GLY A 18 -1.00 9.21 1.99
C GLY A 18 -2.26 9.46 2.83
N ILE A 19 -3.34 9.94 2.20
CA ILE A 19 -4.57 10.26 2.92
C ILE A 19 -5.13 9.06 3.70
N ASP A 20 -5.11 7.86 3.12
CA ASP A 20 -5.75 6.68 3.70
C ASP A 20 -5.09 6.24 5.00
N SER A 21 -3.77 6.05 4.99
CA SER A 21 -3.01 5.70 6.20
C SER A 21 -3.00 6.83 7.23
N SER A 22 -3.11 8.09 6.78
CA SER A 22 -3.21 9.26 7.67
C SER A 22 -4.57 9.32 8.39
N ILE A 23 -5.67 8.97 7.71
CA ILE A 23 -6.98 8.82 8.35
C ILE A 23 -6.91 7.74 9.43
N ILE A 24 -6.36 6.56 9.12
CA ILE A 24 -6.20 5.49 10.11
C ILE A 24 -5.34 5.96 11.29
N ALA A 25 -4.21 6.61 11.03
CA ALA A 25 -3.32 7.11 12.08
C ALA A 25 -3.99 8.16 12.98
N SER A 26 -4.77 9.10 12.42
CA SER A 26 -5.50 10.10 13.20
C SER A 26 -6.54 9.49 14.13
N ILE A 27 -7.29 8.50 13.63
CA ILE A 27 -8.27 7.77 14.42
C ILE A 27 -7.54 7.01 15.52
N VAL A 28 -6.53 6.20 15.20
CA VAL A 28 -5.77 5.43 16.20
C VAL A 28 -5.15 6.33 17.26
N ALA A 29 -4.55 7.47 16.89
CA ALA A 29 -3.94 8.43 17.82
C ALA A 29 -4.94 9.05 18.82
N SER A 30 -6.22 9.12 18.45
CA SER A 30 -7.29 9.59 19.34
C SER A 30 -7.68 8.56 20.41
N TYR A 31 -7.50 7.26 20.15
CA TYR A 31 -7.89 6.17 21.06
C TYR A 31 -6.71 5.45 21.76
N ARG A 32 -5.52 5.46 21.15
CA ARG A 32 -4.35 4.66 21.57
C ARG A 32 -3.10 5.54 21.59
N LYS A 33 -2.71 5.99 22.77
CA LYS A 33 -1.48 6.80 22.97
C LYS A 33 -0.20 5.97 22.90
N ASP A 34 -0.32 4.66 23.05
CA ASP A 34 0.76 3.68 23.02
C ASP A 34 1.02 3.10 21.62
N ALA A 35 0.18 3.41 20.62
CA ALA A 35 0.34 2.93 19.25
C ALA A 35 1.70 3.31 18.64
N ILE A 36 2.27 2.38 17.87
CA ILE A 36 3.53 2.58 17.12
C ILE A 36 3.20 2.77 15.63
N TYR A 37 3.81 3.75 14.99
CA TYR A 37 3.56 4.07 13.58
C TYR A 37 4.82 3.73 12.77
N TYR A 38 4.68 2.90 11.75
CA TYR A 38 5.80 2.39 10.96
C TYR A 38 5.78 2.98 9.56
N THR A 39 6.87 3.59 9.14
CA THR A 39 7.07 4.12 7.79
C THR A 39 8.42 3.69 7.25
N LEU A 40 8.54 3.59 5.93
CA LEU A 40 9.82 3.40 5.26
C LEU A 40 10.46 4.75 4.95
N LYS A 41 11.79 4.76 4.99
CA LYS A 41 12.60 5.89 4.54
C LYS A 41 13.77 5.36 3.72
N THR A 42 13.80 5.71 2.45
CA THR A 42 14.96 5.50 1.56
C THR A 42 15.53 6.86 1.15
N PRO A 43 16.75 6.92 0.58
CA PRO A 43 17.31 8.16 0.03
C PRO A 43 16.40 8.86 -1.01
N HIS A 44 15.50 8.12 -1.66
CA HIS A 44 14.57 8.64 -2.67
C HIS A 44 13.13 8.75 -2.16
N SER A 45 12.90 8.57 -0.85
CA SER A 45 11.55 8.59 -0.28
C SER A 45 10.94 10.00 -0.27
N SER A 46 9.80 10.15 -0.93
CA SER A 46 8.99 11.38 -0.87
C SER A 46 7.97 11.34 0.27
N ASP A 47 7.58 10.16 0.74
CA ASP A 47 6.62 9.95 1.85
C ASP A 47 7.10 10.58 3.16
N SER A 48 8.40 10.52 3.42
CA SER A 48 9.01 10.93 4.70
C SER A 48 8.66 12.36 5.11
N SER A 49 8.54 13.29 4.16
CA SER A 49 8.19 14.69 4.45
C SER A 49 6.73 14.85 4.90
N TYR A 50 5.82 14.09 4.30
CA TYR A 50 4.40 14.05 4.66
C TYR A 50 4.18 13.36 6.00
N VAL A 51 4.86 12.23 6.23
CA VAL A 51 4.82 11.53 7.53
C VAL A 51 5.31 12.44 8.64
N LYS A 52 6.40 13.18 8.44
CA LYS A 52 6.92 14.14 9.43
C LYS A 52 5.96 15.30 9.72
N GLN A 53 5.23 15.77 8.72
CA GLN A 53 4.18 16.78 8.91
C GLN A 53 3.03 16.23 9.74
N LEU A 54 2.57 15.02 9.40
CA LEU A 54 1.50 14.35 10.13
C LEU A 54 1.90 14.03 11.58
N GLU A 55 3.13 13.56 11.80
CA GLU A 55 3.71 13.31 13.12
C GLU A 55 3.61 14.55 14.01
N ARG A 56 4.01 15.72 13.49
CA ARG A 56 3.93 17.00 14.20
C ARG A 56 2.48 17.42 14.43
N TYR A 57 1.63 17.34 13.41
CA TYR A 57 0.24 17.80 13.47
C TYR A 57 -0.59 17.00 14.47
N LEU A 58 -0.48 15.66 14.44
CA LEU A 58 -1.23 14.76 15.33
C LEU A 58 -0.52 14.53 16.68
N GLY A 59 0.72 15.02 16.84
CA GLY A 59 1.54 14.78 18.03
C GLY A 59 1.89 13.30 18.25
N LEU A 60 2.11 12.55 17.17
CA LEU A 60 2.43 11.13 17.22
C LEU A 60 3.75 10.91 17.97
N LYS A 61 3.74 10.06 19.01
CA LYS A 61 4.89 9.91 19.91
C LYS A 61 5.88 8.81 19.51
N ARG A 62 5.45 7.84 18.70
CA ARG A 62 6.20 6.61 18.42
C ARG A 62 6.24 6.31 16.92
N VAL A 63 6.70 7.27 16.12
CA VAL A 63 6.91 7.07 14.68
C VAL A 63 8.29 6.45 14.45
N LYS A 64 8.31 5.27 13.84
CA LYS A 64 9.52 4.53 13.45
C LYS A 64 9.75 4.66 11.96
N TYR A 65 10.84 5.33 11.61
CA TYR A 65 11.36 5.39 10.25
C TYR A 65 12.32 4.23 10.05
N ILE A 66 11.88 3.21 9.32
CA ILE A 66 12.72 2.09 8.94
C ILE A 66 13.57 2.54 7.75
N GLU A 67 14.81 2.87 8.05
CA GLU A 67 15.78 3.29 7.04
C GLU A 67 16.23 2.06 6.26
N TYR A 68 15.97 2.09 4.94
CA TYR A 68 16.42 1.04 4.04
C TYR A 68 17.41 1.61 3.03
N ILE A 69 18.63 1.06 3.07
CA ILE A 69 19.67 1.31 2.08
C ILE A 69 19.93 -0.03 1.42
N LYS A 70 19.86 -0.05 0.10
CA LYS A 70 20.17 -1.23 -0.69
C LYS A 70 21.63 -1.65 -0.45
N ASP A 71 21.81 -2.89 -0.06
CA ASP A 71 23.10 -3.54 0.12
C ASP A 71 23.16 -4.86 -0.67
N ASP A 72 24.18 -5.68 -0.42
CA ASP A 72 24.37 -6.96 -1.08
C ASP A 72 23.26 -7.98 -0.77
N SER A 73 22.51 -7.78 0.31
CA SER A 73 21.40 -8.65 0.73
C SER A 73 20.09 -8.38 -0.01
N PHE A 74 20.01 -7.31 -0.83
CA PHE A 74 18.76 -6.92 -1.49
C PHE A 74 18.17 -8.02 -2.39
N THR A 75 19.02 -8.82 -3.02
CA THR A 75 18.59 -9.97 -3.83
C THR A 75 17.86 -11.00 -2.95
N ASP A 76 18.36 -11.25 -1.74
CA ASP A 76 17.78 -12.22 -0.82
C ASP A 76 16.50 -11.69 -0.18
N LEU A 77 16.38 -10.37 0.00
CA LEU A 77 15.11 -9.73 0.35
C LEU A 77 14.06 -9.94 -0.77
N ILE A 78 14.42 -9.70 -2.04
CA ILE A 78 13.52 -9.95 -3.17
C ILE A 78 13.08 -11.42 -3.21
N LYS A 79 14.02 -12.36 -3.05
CA LYS A 79 13.72 -13.81 -2.97
C LYS A 79 12.74 -14.12 -1.83
N SER A 80 12.96 -13.55 -0.65
CA SER A 80 12.10 -13.75 0.52
C SER A 80 10.68 -13.25 0.26
N VAL A 81 10.52 -12.12 -0.43
CA VAL A 81 9.20 -11.59 -0.81
C VAL A 81 8.55 -12.39 -1.93
N VAL A 82 9.31 -12.85 -2.93
CA VAL A 82 8.79 -13.75 -3.97
C VAL A 82 8.28 -15.05 -3.36
N TYR A 83 9.02 -15.60 -2.38
CA TYR A 83 8.59 -16.76 -1.61
C TYR A 83 7.36 -16.46 -0.75
N ALA A 84 7.36 -15.37 0.03
CA ALA A 84 6.22 -15.05 0.90
C ALA A 84 4.93 -14.81 0.10
N THR A 85 5.02 -14.06 -1.01
CA THR A 85 3.84 -13.70 -1.82
C THR A 85 3.45 -14.78 -2.83
N GLU A 86 4.29 -15.79 -3.05
CA GLU A 86 4.17 -16.75 -4.14
C GLU A 86 4.01 -16.08 -5.52
N SER A 87 4.40 -14.81 -5.68
CA SER A 87 4.13 -14.03 -6.89
C SER A 87 5.42 -13.67 -7.62
N TYR A 88 5.31 -13.44 -8.92
CA TYR A 88 6.34 -12.77 -9.72
C TYR A 88 5.81 -11.51 -10.41
N ASN A 89 4.66 -10.98 -9.97
CA ASN A 89 4.15 -9.71 -10.46
C ASN A 89 5.00 -8.53 -9.91
N PRO A 90 5.57 -7.66 -10.76
CA PRO A 90 6.43 -6.56 -10.32
C PRO A 90 5.82 -5.61 -9.27
N SER A 91 4.52 -5.32 -9.38
CA SER A 91 3.82 -4.44 -8.44
C SER A 91 3.62 -5.10 -7.08
N ILE A 92 3.24 -6.38 -7.08
CA ILE A 92 3.09 -7.18 -5.85
C ILE A 92 4.44 -7.28 -5.13
N ILE A 93 5.54 -7.52 -5.85
CA ILE A 93 6.86 -7.63 -5.23
C ILE A 93 7.35 -6.29 -4.67
N SER A 94 7.20 -5.19 -5.41
CA SER A 94 7.67 -3.88 -4.94
C SER A 94 6.91 -3.39 -3.70
N ASN A 95 5.57 -3.50 -3.71
CA ASN A 95 4.76 -3.18 -2.53
C ASN A 95 4.92 -4.24 -1.43
N GLY A 96 5.21 -5.49 -1.79
CA GLY A 96 5.44 -6.60 -0.87
C GLY A 96 6.70 -6.40 -0.04
N ILE A 97 7.80 -5.92 -0.65
CA ILE A 97 9.01 -5.50 0.08
C ILE A 97 8.66 -4.43 1.11
N CYS A 98 7.77 -3.50 0.77
CA CYS A 98 7.39 -2.46 1.70
C CYS A 98 6.71 -3.04 2.94
N SER A 99 5.64 -3.83 2.75
CA SER A 99 4.91 -4.44 3.88
C SER A 99 5.74 -5.47 4.64
N TYR A 100 6.62 -6.21 3.97
CA TYR A 100 7.53 -7.20 4.58
C TYR A 100 8.47 -6.53 5.59
N LEU A 101 9.15 -5.44 5.19
CA LEU A 101 10.05 -4.68 6.07
C LEU A 101 9.31 -4.03 7.24
N LEU A 102 8.11 -3.47 6.99
CA LEU A 102 7.30 -2.89 8.07
C LEU A 102 6.83 -3.97 9.06
N ALA A 103 6.40 -5.13 8.57
CA ALA A 103 5.94 -6.24 9.41
C ALA A 103 7.08 -6.86 10.22
N GLU A 104 8.27 -7.00 9.64
CA GLU A 104 9.46 -7.46 10.37
C GLU A 104 9.76 -6.53 11.55
N SER A 105 9.74 -5.22 11.33
CA SER A 105 9.96 -4.24 12.39
C SER A 105 8.87 -4.27 13.46
N ALA A 106 7.60 -4.46 13.07
CA ALA A 106 6.50 -4.57 14.02
C ALA A 106 6.63 -5.83 14.89
N ASN A 107 7.02 -6.96 14.29
CA ASN A 107 7.26 -8.20 15.02
C ASN A 107 8.43 -8.07 16.02
N LYS A 108 9.54 -7.43 15.62
CA LYS A 108 10.69 -7.15 16.50
C LYS A 108 10.30 -6.31 17.72
N ASP A 109 9.26 -5.50 17.61
CA ASP A 109 8.69 -4.71 18.72
C ASP A 109 7.64 -5.45 19.55
N GLY A 110 7.41 -6.74 19.26
CA GLY A 110 6.47 -7.59 19.98
C GLY A 110 5.00 -7.38 19.61
N LEU A 111 4.71 -6.66 18.51
CA LEU A 111 3.34 -6.49 18.04
C LEU A 111 2.81 -7.79 17.43
N LYS A 112 1.49 -7.96 17.52
CA LYS A 112 0.75 -9.02 16.81
C LYS A 112 -0.22 -8.45 15.78
N VAL A 113 -0.64 -7.20 15.96
CA VAL A 113 -1.65 -6.56 15.11
C VAL A 113 -1.15 -5.21 14.61
N VAL A 114 -1.33 -4.98 13.31
CA VAL A 114 -1.13 -3.67 12.67
C VAL A 114 -2.39 -3.25 11.91
N LEU A 115 -2.64 -1.95 11.81
CA LEU A 115 -3.69 -1.39 10.97
C LEU A 115 -3.07 -0.71 9.74
N SER A 116 -3.72 -0.85 8.59
CA SER A 116 -3.30 -0.20 7.35
C SER A 116 -4.45 0.48 6.61
N GLY A 117 -4.11 1.37 5.68
CA GLY A 117 -5.06 2.05 4.80
C GLY A 117 -5.49 1.25 3.57
N GLU A 118 -5.14 -0.04 3.48
CA GLU A 118 -5.47 -0.89 2.31
C GLU A 118 -6.99 -0.98 2.09
N GLY A 119 -7.39 -1.10 0.82
CA GLY A 119 -8.79 -1.16 0.41
C GLY A 119 -9.46 0.20 0.22
N ALA A 120 -8.84 1.29 0.69
CA ALA A 120 -9.41 2.64 0.53
C ALA A 120 -9.45 3.08 -0.93
N ASP A 121 -8.44 2.74 -1.73
CA ASP A 121 -8.38 3.09 -3.15
C ASP A 121 -9.49 2.41 -3.96
N GLU A 122 -9.74 1.14 -3.70
CA GLU A 122 -10.73 0.34 -4.37
C GLU A 122 -12.14 0.75 -3.96
N ILE A 123 -12.37 1.01 -2.67
CA ILE A 123 -13.70 1.36 -2.16
C ILE A 123 -14.07 2.81 -2.44
N PHE A 124 -13.13 3.76 -2.38
CA PHE A 124 -13.39 5.20 -2.55
C PHE A 124 -12.83 5.78 -3.85
N CYS A 125 -12.51 4.91 -4.81
CA CYS A 125 -12.09 5.28 -6.16
C CYS A 125 -10.83 6.18 -6.22
N GLY A 126 -9.74 5.73 -5.61
CA GLY A 126 -8.47 6.45 -5.52
C GLY A 126 -7.53 6.36 -6.73
N TYR A 127 -7.86 5.59 -7.75
CA TYR A 127 -7.05 5.50 -8.98
C TYR A 127 -7.56 6.44 -10.08
N HIS A 128 -6.65 7.00 -10.88
CA HIS A 128 -7.01 7.92 -11.97
C HIS A 128 -7.95 7.30 -13.02
N MET A 129 -7.86 5.99 -13.25
CA MET A 129 -8.69 5.26 -14.21
C MET A 129 -10.19 5.27 -13.89
N PHE A 130 -10.58 5.61 -12.66
CA PHE A 130 -11.98 5.77 -12.30
C PHE A 130 -12.60 7.09 -12.77
N GLN A 131 -11.80 8.02 -13.31
CA GLN A 131 -12.31 9.31 -13.75
C GLN A 131 -13.24 9.19 -14.97
N GLU A 132 -13.20 8.08 -15.70
CA GLU A 132 -14.13 7.81 -16.79
C GLU A 132 -15.54 7.51 -16.24
N LYS A 133 -16.45 8.48 -16.41
CA LYS A 133 -17.79 8.51 -15.79
C LYS A 133 -18.68 7.32 -16.15
N ASP A 134 -18.47 6.72 -17.32
CA ASP A 134 -19.27 5.58 -17.78
C ASP A 134 -18.71 4.23 -17.29
N GLU A 135 -17.42 4.16 -16.93
CA GLU A 135 -16.75 2.90 -16.59
C GLU A 135 -16.42 2.74 -15.10
N TRP A 136 -16.41 3.83 -14.31
CA TRP A 136 -15.91 3.80 -12.92
C TRP A 136 -16.54 2.70 -12.06
N LYS A 137 -17.85 2.43 -12.21
CA LYS A 137 -18.54 1.37 -11.44
C LYS A 137 -18.01 -0.01 -11.78
N HIS A 138 -17.81 -0.28 -13.07
CA HIS A 138 -17.31 -1.57 -13.53
C HIS A 138 -15.87 -1.78 -13.06
N ILE A 139 -15.01 -0.80 -13.29
CA ILE A 139 -13.61 -0.84 -12.83
C ILE A 139 -13.56 -1.03 -11.30
N ARG A 140 -14.46 -0.36 -10.56
CA ARG A 140 -14.51 -0.43 -9.09
C ARG A 140 -14.89 -1.83 -8.64
N GLN A 141 -15.91 -2.42 -9.26
CA GLN A 141 -16.32 -3.79 -8.96
C GLN A 141 -15.20 -4.80 -9.27
N SER A 142 -14.51 -4.66 -10.41
CA SER A 142 -13.39 -5.51 -10.76
C SER A 142 -12.24 -5.41 -9.75
N LEU A 143 -11.81 -4.20 -9.40
CA LEU A 143 -10.75 -4.00 -8.40
C LEU A 143 -11.14 -4.58 -7.03
N ILE A 144 -12.37 -4.37 -6.58
CA ILE A 144 -12.85 -4.93 -5.31
C ILE A 144 -12.88 -6.46 -5.34
N SER A 145 -13.31 -7.05 -6.46
CA SER A 145 -13.32 -8.50 -6.66
C SER A 145 -11.91 -9.08 -6.70
N ASP A 146 -10.96 -8.36 -7.31
CA ASP A 146 -9.59 -8.82 -7.53
C ASP A 146 -8.69 -8.65 -6.30
N MET A 147 -9.08 -7.82 -5.31
CA MET A 147 -8.29 -7.54 -4.10
C MET A 147 -7.81 -8.81 -3.37
N CYS A 148 -8.62 -9.87 -3.34
CA CYS A 148 -8.25 -11.13 -2.70
C CYS A 148 -7.13 -11.89 -3.44
N PHE A 149 -6.84 -11.53 -4.68
CA PHE A 149 -5.75 -12.07 -5.48
C PHE A 149 -4.57 -11.09 -5.62
N THR A 150 -4.76 -9.81 -5.27
CA THR A 150 -3.78 -8.73 -5.43
C THR A 150 -3.34 -8.14 -4.08
N GLU A 151 -3.88 -6.98 -3.68
CA GLU A 151 -3.39 -6.21 -2.53
C GLU A 151 -3.61 -6.92 -1.19
N LEU A 152 -4.77 -7.54 -0.98
CA LEU A 152 -5.07 -8.20 0.30
C LEU A 152 -4.27 -9.48 0.47
N ARG A 153 -4.10 -10.23 -0.62
CA ARG A 153 -3.19 -11.38 -0.60
C ARG A 153 -1.77 -10.93 -0.29
N ARG A 154 -1.25 -9.93 -1.00
CA ARG A 154 0.10 -9.41 -0.80
C ARG A 154 0.31 -9.00 0.66
N ILE A 155 -0.55 -8.15 1.20
CA ILE A 155 -0.35 -7.63 2.56
C ILE A 155 -0.52 -8.72 3.61
N ASP A 156 -1.48 -9.63 3.44
CA ASP A 156 -1.69 -10.76 4.35
C ASP A 156 -0.45 -11.66 4.38
N GLN A 157 0.00 -12.13 3.21
CA GLN A 157 1.16 -13.02 3.09
C GLN A 157 2.46 -12.39 3.59
N THR A 158 2.73 -11.13 3.24
CA THR A 158 3.96 -10.45 3.69
C THR A 158 3.94 -10.11 5.18
N CYS A 159 2.78 -9.81 5.78
CA CYS A 159 2.68 -9.61 7.22
C CYS A 159 2.77 -10.95 7.97
N MET A 160 2.13 -11.99 7.45
CA MET A 160 2.15 -13.33 8.05
C MET A 160 3.52 -14.00 7.99
N ALA A 161 4.37 -13.66 7.00
CA ALA A 161 5.78 -14.05 6.99
C ALA A 161 6.53 -13.61 8.27
N HIS A 162 6.02 -12.58 8.97
CA HIS A 162 6.52 -12.10 10.25
C HIS A 162 5.51 -12.26 11.39
N SER A 163 4.51 -13.16 11.25
CA SER A 163 3.48 -13.41 12.27
C SER A 163 2.74 -12.15 12.73
N ILE A 164 2.45 -11.24 11.80
CA ILE A 164 1.68 -10.01 12.02
C ILE A 164 0.31 -10.14 11.36
N GLU A 165 -0.76 -9.96 12.12
CA GLU A 165 -2.11 -9.77 11.61
C GLU A 165 -2.27 -8.33 11.12
N ASN A 166 -2.49 -8.14 9.82
CA ASN A 166 -2.86 -6.83 9.28
C ASN A 166 -4.38 -6.67 9.21
N ARG A 167 -4.91 -5.60 9.81
CA ARG A 167 -6.33 -5.23 9.73
C ARG A 167 -6.51 -4.04 8.81
N CYS A 168 -7.46 -4.15 7.87
CA CYS A 168 -7.82 -3.08 6.94
C CYS A 168 -9.17 -2.46 7.37
N PRO A 169 -9.20 -1.31 8.08
CA PRO A 169 -10.46 -0.76 8.58
C PRO A 169 -11.40 -0.29 7.47
N PHE A 170 -10.88 0.22 6.36
CA PHE A 170 -11.68 0.64 5.19
C PHE A 170 -12.53 -0.47 4.59
N LEU A 171 -12.11 -1.73 4.76
CA LEU A 171 -12.85 -2.92 4.32
C LEU A 171 -13.91 -3.38 5.32
N ASP A 172 -14.24 -2.57 6.33
CA ASP A 172 -15.38 -2.89 7.18
C ASP A 172 -16.69 -2.91 6.40
N LYS A 173 -17.56 -3.89 6.73
CA LYS A 173 -18.85 -4.05 6.03
C LYS A 173 -19.67 -2.77 6.08
N SER A 174 -19.65 -2.03 7.19
CA SER A 174 -20.36 -0.76 7.31
C SER A 174 -19.80 0.32 6.38
N ILE A 175 -18.48 0.41 6.24
CA ILE A 175 -17.81 1.34 5.33
C ILE A 175 -18.05 0.95 3.87
N TYR A 176 -17.97 -0.35 3.55
CA TYR A 176 -18.32 -0.86 2.23
C TYR A 176 -19.78 -0.57 1.87
N THR A 177 -20.73 -0.84 2.76
CA THR A 177 -22.16 -0.53 2.53
C THR A 177 -22.38 0.96 2.33
N PHE A 178 -21.77 1.81 3.17
CA PHE A 178 -21.82 3.26 2.99
C PHE A 178 -21.28 3.68 1.63
N SER A 179 -20.07 3.25 1.26
CA SER A 179 -19.46 3.59 -0.03
C SER A 179 -20.29 3.13 -1.23
N SER A 180 -21.03 2.03 -1.10
CA SER A 180 -21.88 1.49 -2.17
C SER A 180 -23.15 2.32 -2.39
N SER A 181 -23.52 3.17 -1.44
CA SER A 181 -24.63 4.13 -1.57
C SER A 181 -24.24 5.44 -2.27
N LEU A 182 -22.94 5.66 -2.47
CA LEU A 182 -22.41 6.90 -3.04
C LEU A 182 -22.47 6.93 -4.57
N THR A 183 -22.45 8.14 -5.11
CA THR A 183 -22.50 8.45 -6.54
C THR A 183 -21.13 8.87 -7.07
N TYR A 184 -21.02 9.02 -8.39
CA TYR A 184 -19.78 9.48 -9.03
C TYR A 184 -19.29 10.82 -8.45
N ASN A 185 -20.20 11.78 -8.21
CA ASN A 185 -19.86 13.11 -7.72
C ASN A 185 -19.42 13.12 -6.24
N ASP A 186 -19.69 12.05 -5.49
CA ASP A 186 -19.16 11.89 -4.13
C ASP A 186 -17.70 11.42 -4.16
N PHE A 187 -17.32 10.66 -5.19
CA PHE A 187 -15.94 10.17 -5.36
C PHE A 187 -15.05 11.15 -6.12
N PHE A 188 -15.63 11.92 -7.04
CA PHE A 188 -14.92 12.79 -7.96
C PHE A 188 -15.43 14.22 -7.91
N HIS A 189 -14.50 15.17 -7.87
CA HIS A 189 -14.79 16.59 -7.96
C HIS A 189 -13.86 17.26 -8.98
N ALA A 190 -14.45 17.99 -9.92
CA ALA A 190 -13.69 18.73 -10.92
C ALA A 190 -13.32 20.09 -10.35
N HIS A 191 -12.02 20.35 -10.24
CA HIS A 191 -11.44 21.67 -10.04
C HIS A 191 -11.02 22.25 -11.40
N GLU A 192 -10.70 23.55 -11.46
CA GLU A 192 -10.30 24.23 -12.70
C GLU A 192 -9.13 23.52 -13.42
N ASP A 193 -8.14 23.05 -12.67
CA ASP A 193 -6.90 22.47 -13.21
C ASP A 193 -6.83 20.94 -13.19
N HIS A 194 -7.71 20.26 -12.45
CA HIS A 194 -7.64 18.81 -12.29
C HIS A 194 -8.93 18.18 -11.77
N MET A 195 -9.07 16.87 -11.99
CA MET A 195 -10.09 16.04 -11.35
C MET A 195 -9.54 15.45 -10.04
N GLU A 196 -10.15 15.81 -8.93
CA GLU A 196 -9.86 15.25 -7.61
C GLU A 196 -10.61 13.93 -7.41
N ASN A 197 -9.89 12.93 -6.89
CA ASN A 197 -10.43 11.62 -6.55
C ASN A 197 -10.59 11.47 -5.05
N LYS A 198 -11.31 10.43 -4.59
CA LYS A 198 -11.60 10.22 -3.16
C LYS A 198 -12.22 11.47 -2.52
N TYR A 199 -13.01 12.23 -3.27
CA TYR A 199 -13.45 13.57 -2.85
C TYR A 199 -14.13 13.55 -1.48
N ILE A 200 -15.07 12.63 -1.25
CA ILE A 200 -15.73 12.46 0.05
C ILE A 200 -14.76 12.19 1.20
N LEU A 201 -13.70 11.37 0.98
CA LEU A 201 -12.69 11.11 2.01
C LEU A 201 -11.83 12.34 2.26
N ARG A 202 -11.42 13.05 1.20
CA ARG A 202 -10.62 14.28 1.29
C ARG A 202 -11.38 15.35 2.04
N ASN A 203 -12.59 15.67 1.61
CA ASN A 203 -13.49 16.63 2.24
C ASN A 203 -13.70 16.30 3.74
N THR A 204 -14.02 15.04 4.06
CA THR A 204 -14.16 14.62 5.46
C THR A 204 -12.86 14.79 6.26
N ALA A 205 -11.71 14.47 5.65
CA ALA A 205 -10.41 14.55 6.30
C ALA A 205 -9.90 15.99 6.51
N GLU A 206 -10.39 16.98 5.78
CA GLU A 206 -10.03 18.40 5.98
C GLU A 206 -10.27 18.89 7.41
N HIS A 207 -11.21 18.28 8.11
CA HIS A 207 -11.56 18.65 9.48
C HIS A 207 -10.55 18.17 10.54
N PHE A 208 -9.67 17.22 10.22
CA PHE A 208 -8.77 16.61 11.21
C PHE A 208 -7.39 16.20 10.67
N LEU A 209 -7.07 16.47 9.41
CA LEU A 209 -5.75 16.28 8.81
C LEU A 209 -5.21 17.60 8.24
N PRO A 210 -3.88 17.76 8.16
CA PRO A 210 -3.28 18.95 7.56
C PRO A 210 -3.56 19.00 6.05
N GLN A 211 -3.73 20.21 5.51
CA GLN A 211 -4.10 20.44 4.10
C GLN A 211 -3.09 19.84 3.12
N GLU A 212 -1.81 19.78 3.50
CA GLU A 212 -0.73 19.18 2.71
C GLU A 212 -0.95 17.67 2.50
N ILE A 213 -1.55 16.97 3.46
CA ILE A 213 -1.92 15.55 3.35
C ILE A 213 -3.22 15.41 2.56
N VAL A 214 -4.22 16.26 2.84
CA VAL A 214 -5.52 16.18 2.18
C VAL A 214 -5.42 16.45 0.68
N ARG A 215 -4.59 17.40 0.27
CA ARG A 215 -4.36 17.76 -1.15
C ARG A 215 -3.29 16.90 -1.82
N ARG A 216 -2.68 15.97 -1.09
CA ARG A 216 -1.62 15.11 -1.62
C ARG A 216 -2.17 14.25 -2.75
N LYS A 217 -1.55 14.35 -3.93
CA LYS A 217 -1.84 13.46 -5.06
C LYS A 217 -1.60 12.01 -4.66
N LYS A 218 -2.39 11.10 -5.20
CA LYS A 218 -2.25 9.67 -4.91
C LYS A 218 -0.90 9.15 -5.42
N THR A 219 -0.13 8.56 -4.51
CA THR A 219 1.09 7.82 -4.82
C THR A 219 0.97 6.41 -4.22
N SER A 220 1.40 5.38 -4.94
CA SER A 220 1.52 4.02 -4.39
C SER A 220 2.67 3.96 -3.39
N PHE A 221 2.60 3.06 -2.40
CA PHE A 221 3.56 3.08 -1.30
C PHE A 221 4.98 2.70 -1.75
N ASP A 222 5.12 1.77 -2.70
CA ASP A 222 6.39 1.43 -3.33
C ASP A 222 7.07 2.61 -4.05
N VAL A 223 6.29 3.49 -4.68
CA VAL A 223 6.79 4.73 -5.31
C VAL A 223 7.16 5.76 -4.25
N GLY A 224 6.24 6.02 -3.31
CA GLY A 224 6.41 7.04 -2.27
C GLY A 224 7.59 6.77 -1.33
N SER A 225 7.80 5.50 -0.97
CA SER A 225 8.93 5.01 -0.18
C SER A 225 10.24 4.96 -0.96
N GLY A 226 10.20 4.97 -2.30
CA GLY A 226 11.36 4.83 -3.17
C GLY A 226 11.81 3.38 -3.42
N ILE A 227 11.14 2.38 -2.83
CA ILE A 227 11.47 0.94 -3.00
C ILE A 227 11.33 0.51 -4.46
N ARG A 228 10.30 0.98 -5.17
CA ARG A 228 10.08 0.63 -6.59
C ARG A 228 11.29 0.98 -7.45
N ALA A 229 11.88 2.15 -7.25
CA ALA A 229 13.06 2.56 -8.01
C ALA A 229 14.25 1.63 -7.72
N LEU A 230 14.44 1.23 -6.45
CA LEU A 230 15.50 0.28 -6.07
C LEU A 230 15.32 -1.09 -6.72
N VAL A 231 14.08 -1.61 -6.74
CA VAL A 231 13.71 -2.90 -7.35
C VAL A 231 13.95 -2.86 -8.86
N VAL A 232 13.36 -1.87 -9.55
CA VAL A 232 13.51 -1.72 -11.00
C VAL A 232 14.99 -1.61 -11.37
N ASN A 233 15.73 -0.67 -10.76
CA ASN A 233 17.16 -0.47 -11.03
C ASN A 233 18.03 -1.68 -10.70
N HIS A 234 17.57 -2.59 -9.83
CA HIS A 234 18.29 -3.82 -9.53
C HIS A 234 17.99 -4.92 -10.56
N LEU A 235 16.72 -5.10 -10.91
CA LEU A 235 16.26 -6.22 -11.75
C LEU A 235 16.42 -5.96 -13.25
N THR A 236 16.42 -4.70 -13.69
CA THR A 236 16.60 -4.33 -15.10
C THR A 236 18.05 -4.03 -15.48
N LYS A 237 19.01 -4.31 -14.58
CA LYS A 237 20.44 -4.26 -14.94
C LYS A 237 20.70 -5.15 -16.16
N ASP A 238 21.63 -4.73 -17.00
CA ASP A 238 22.00 -5.43 -18.23
C ASP A 238 20.83 -5.62 -19.21
N ASN A 239 19.90 -4.64 -19.27
CA ASN A 239 18.73 -4.62 -20.16
C ASN A 239 17.73 -5.78 -19.96
N LYS A 240 17.75 -6.44 -18.79
CA LYS A 240 16.82 -7.51 -18.43
C LYS A 240 15.40 -6.99 -18.20
N ASN A 241 14.42 -7.85 -18.42
CA ASN A 241 13.01 -7.57 -18.13
C ASN A 241 12.70 -7.90 -16.66
N GLU A 242 12.14 -6.94 -15.91
CA GLU A 242 11.79 -7.08 -14.49
C GLU A 242 10.93 -8.32 -14.21
N LYS A 243 9.86 -8.54 -14.99
CA LYS A 243 8.92 -9.66 -14.80
C LYS A 243 9.58 -11.01 -15.10
N GLU A 244 10.43 -11.09 -16.11
CA GLU A 244 11.15 -12.33 -16.43
C GLU A 244 12.19 -12.68 -15.35
N VAL A 245 12.92 -11.70 -14.82
CA VAL A 245 13.86 -11.96 -13.70
C VAL A 245 13.12 -12.44 -12.46
N LEU A 246 11.99 -11.83 -12.12
CA LEU A 246 11.16 -12.29 -11.00
C LEU A 246 10.60 -13.69 -11.24
N LYS A 247 10.23 -14.03 -12.48
CA LYS A 247 9.76 -15.37 -12.84
C LYS A 247 10.86 -16.42 -12.66
N GLU A 248 12.10 -16.10 -13.02
CA GLU A 248 13.24 -17.00 -12.78
C GLU A 248 13.56 -17.17 -11.29
N ILE A 249 13.38 -16.12 -10.48
CA ILE A 249 13.47 -16.23 -9.01
C ILE A 249 12.34 -17.13 -8.49
N TRP A 250 11.11 -16.93 -8.95
CA TRP A 250 9.95 -17.72 -8.54
C TRP A 250 10.12 -19.21 -8.83
N LYS A 251 10.69 -19.58 -9.99
CA LYS A 251 11.00 -20.97 -10.36
C LYS A 251 12.02 -21.66 -9.43
N GLN A 252 12.80 -20.90 -8.65
CA GLN A 252 13.70 -21.48 -7.66
C GLN A 252 12.94 -22.07 -6.47
N PHE A 253 11.75 -21.56 -6.18
CA PHE A 253 10.92 -21.95 -5.04
C PHE A 253 9.74 -22.84 -5.43
N TYR A 254 9.16 -22.61 -6.61
CA TYR A 254 7.93 -23.27 -7.05
C TYR A 254 8.13 -24.03 -8.36
N LYS A 255 7.56 -25.25 -8.41
CA LYS A 255 7.58 -26.14 -9.60
C LYS A 255 6.26 -26.16 -10.37
N GLY A 256 5.32 -25.27 -10.03
CA GLY A 256 3.99 -25.20 -10.62
C GLY A 256 3.95 -24.53 -11.99
N ASP A 257 2.80 -24.59 -12.65
CA ASP A 257 2.56 -23.86 -13.89
C ASP A 257 2.56 -22.34 -13.63
N SER A 258 3.67 -21.70 -14.00
CA SER A 258 3.82 -20.25 -13.85
C SER A 258 2.77 -19.44 -14.62
N THR A 259 2.10 -20.01 -15.63
CA THR A 259 1.12 -19.27 -16.44
C THR A 259 -0.18 -18.98 -15.70
N ILE A 260 -0.44 -19.68 -14.59
CA ILE A 260 -1.62 -19.46 -13.74
C ILE A 260 -1.65 -18.00 -13.28
N GLN A 261 -2.76 -17.31 -13.59
CA GLN A 261 -2.92 -15.87 -13.35
C GLN A 261 -2.67 -15.46 -11.90
N TYR A 262 -3.01 -16.32 -10.94
CA TYR A 262 -2.72 -16.12 -9.52
C TYR A 262 -1.27 -15.69 -9.28
N TYR A 263 -0.28 -16.24 -9.97
CA TYR A 263 1.13 -15.92 -9.67
C TYR A 263 1.60 -14.57 -10.23
N HIS A 264 0.92 -13.98 -11.22
CA HIS A 264 1.52 -12.89 -11.99
C HIS A 264 0.58 -11.79 -12.48
N SER A 265 -0.73 -12.02 -12.44
CA SER A 265 -1.71 -11.08 -12.99
C SER A 265 -2.16 -10.08 -11.93
N TYR A 266 -2.28 -8.84 -12.38
CA TYR A 266 -3.04 -7.80 -11.73
C TYR A 266 -3.92 -7.16 -12.82
N PRO A 267 -5.08 -7.76 -13.17
CA PRO A 267 -5.74 -7.55 -14.45
C PRO A 267 -5.93 -6.09 -14.85
N VAL A 268 -6.39 -5.28 -13.89
CA VAL A 268 -6.67 -3.84 -14.07
C VAL A 268 -5.38 -3.03 -14.34
N PHE A 269 -4.23 -3.48 -13.84
CA PHE A 269 -2.95 -2.78 -13.98
C PHE A 269 -1.93 -3.49 -14.88
N ASP A 270 -2.20 -4.69 -15.40
CA ASP A 270 -1.22 -5.50 -16.15
C ASP A 270 -0.58 -4.71 -17.30
N LYS A 271 -1.37 -3.99 -18.10
CA LYS A 271 -0.87 -3.13 -19.19
C LYS A 271 0.09 -2.03 -18.70
N SER A 272 -0.13 -1.48 -17.51
CA SER A 272 0.73 -0.44 -16.93
C SER A 272 1.99 -1.04 -16.30
N ILE A 273 1.85 -2.22 -15.69
CA ILE A 273 2.94 -2.97 -15.06
C ILE A 273 3.94 -3.47 -16.11
N GLU A 274 3.47 -3.96 -17.25
CA GLU A 274 4.32 -4.40 -18.36
C GLU A 274 5.24 -3.29 -18.90
N LYS A 275 4.82 -2.02 -18.77
CA LYS A 275 5.59 -0.85 -19.22
C LYS A 275 6.60 -0.33 -18.17
N ARG A 276 6.58 -0.83 -16.92
CA ARG A 276 7.43 -0.32 -15.82
C ARG A 276 8.93 -0.33 -16.15
N GLY A 277 9.41 -1.38 -16.81
CA GLY A 277 10.82 -1.53 -17.20
C GLY A 277 11.20 -0.88 -18.54
N ALA A 278 10.22 -0.43 -19.33
CA ALA A 278 10.46 0.19 -20.64
C ALA A 278 10.75 1.70 -20.54
N ALA A 279 10.19 2.37 -19.52
CA ALA A 279 10.37 3.81 -19.30
C ALA A 279 11.73 4.20 -18.68
N HIS A 280 12.55 3.22 -18.30
CA HIS A 280 13.89 3.41 -17.73
C HIS A 280 15.02 2.99 -18.68
N LYS A 281 14.70 2.66 -19.94
CA LYS A 281 15.66 2.51 -21.05
C LYS A 281 15.83 3.83 -21.77
#